data_AF-A0A852G5P2-F1
#
_entry.id   AF-A0A852G5P2-F1
#
_cell.length_a   1.000
_cell.length_b   1.000
_cell.length_c   1.000
_cell.angle_alpha   90.00
_cell.angle_beta   90.00
_cell.angle_gamma   90.00
#
_symmetry.space_group_name_H-M   'P 1'
#
loop_
_entity.id
_entity.type
_entity.pdbx_description
1 polymer ?
#
loop_
_entity_poly.entity_id
_entity_poly.type
_entity_poly.pdbx_seq_one_letter_code
_entity_poly.pdbx_strand_id
1 'polypeptide(L)'
;MSGYSEDERLRLQQLRALRRRWLRDQELSEREPVLPRRQLGPVAAFWERFLQPGGLWRQQVFKAYETGGFVFTRVLVPAWIILYCLKYHV
;
A
#
# COMPACT_ATOMS: atom_id res chain seq x y z
N MET A 1 21.10 -17.52 49.43
CA MET A 1 20.34 -17.21 48.21
C MET A 1 18.88 -17.57 48.49
N SER A 2 18.10 -16.66 49.06
CA SER A 2 16.70 -16.95 49.36
C SER A 2 15.93 -17.06 48.06
N GLY A 3 15.40 -18.25 47.78
CA GLY A 3 14.47 -18.43 46.68
C GLY A 3 13.17 -17.65 46.92
N TYR A 4 12.38 -17.51 45.85
CA TYR A 4 11.07 -16.85 45.89
C TYR A 4 10.20 -17.34 47.05
N SER A 5 9.59 -16.40 47.78
CA SER A 5 8.58 -16.69 48.80
C SER A 5 7.34 -17.34 48.17
N GLU A 6 6.53 -18.05 48.97
CA GLU A 6 5.31 -18.71 48.47
C GLU A 6 4.32 -17.71 47.83
N ASP A 7 4.21 -16.51 48.38
CA ASP A 7 3.39 -15.43 47.81
C ASP A 7 3.92 -14.93 46.47
N GLU A 8 5.25 -14.81 46.32
CA GLU A 8 5.88 -14.43 45.06
C GLU A 8 5.68 -15.51 43.99
N ARG A 9 5.74 -16.79 44.38
CA ARG A 9 5.45 -17.92 43.48
C ARG A 9 4.00 -17.89 43.01
N LEU A 10 3.05 -17.67 43.92
CA LEU A 10 1.63 -17.55 43.61
C LEU A 10 1.38 -16.38 42.64
N ARG A 11 1.97 -15.21 42.91
CA ARG A 11 1.89 -14.03 42.05
C ARG A 11 2.47 -14.30 40.66
N LEU A 12 3.63 -14.96 40.57
CA LEU A 12 4.24 -15.33 39.28
C LEU A 12 3.37 -16.30 38.49
N GLN A 13 2.72 -17.26 39.14
CA GLN A 13 1.78 -18.16 38.48
C GLN A 13 0.56 -17.41 37.92
N GLN A 14 0.00 -16.47 38.68
CA GLN A 14 -1.11 -15.62 38.24
C GLN A 14 -0.71 -14.76 37.03
N LEU A 15 0.46 -14.11 37.09
CA LEU A 15 0.99 -13.31 35.99
C LEU A 15 1.24 -14.15 34.73
N ARG A 16 1.77 -15.37 34.87
CA ARG A 16 1.93 -16.30 33.73
C ARG A 16 0.60 -16.73 33.13
N ALA A 17 -0.44 -16.90 33.94
CA ALA A 17 -1.77 -17.24 33.44
C ALA A 17 -2.37 -16.08 32.63
N LEU A 18 -2.27 -14.85 33.14
CA LEU A 18 -2.71 -13.64 32.44
C LEU A 18 -1.91 -13.42 31.14
N ARG A 19 -0.58 -13.57 31.20
CA ARG A 19 0.28 -13.43 30.03
C ARG A 19 -0.07 -14.42 28.92
N ARG A 20 -0.39 -15.67 29.26
CA ARG A 20 -0.79 -16.71 28.28
C ARG A 20 -2.17 -16.47 27.66
N ARG A 21 -3.06 -15.76 28.35
CA ARG A 21 -4.35 -15.33 27.78
C ARG A 21 -4.15 -14.13 26.86
N TRP A 22 -3.42 -13.12 27.34
CA TRP A 22 -3.07 -11.95 26.54
C TRP A 22 -2.37 -12.32 25.23
N LEU A 23 -1.41 -13.25 25.26
CA LEU A 23 -0.71 -13.70 24.04
C LEU A 23 -1.63 -14.39 23.05
N ARG A 24 -2.64 -15.13 23.52
CA ARG A 24 -3.67 -15.74 22.67
C ARG A 24 -4.62 -14.69 22.08
N ASP A 25 -4.97 -13.68 22.86
CA ASP A 25 -5.83 -12.57 22.39
C ASP A 25 -5.12 -11.68 21.34
N GLN A 26 -3.78 -11.76 21.25
CA GLN A 26 -2.99 -11.10 20.21
C GLN A 26 -2.89 -11.92 18.91
N GLU A 27 -3.34 -13.18 18.89
CA GLU A 27 -3.44 -13.94 17.65
C GLU A 27 -4.54 -13.30 16.80
N LEU A 28 -4.12 -12.56 15.76
CA LEU A 28 -5.06 -11.87 14.88
C LEU A 28 -5.96 -12.90 14.19
N SER A 29 -7.27 -12.64 14.22
CA SER A 29 -8.22 -13.41 13.42
C SER A 29 -7.96 -13.14 11.94
N GLU A 30 -8.17 -14.14 11.08
CA GLU A 30 -8.03 -14.02 9.62
C GLU A 30 -8.89 -12.90 9.00
N ARG A 31 -9.93 -12.45 9.70
CA ARG A 31 -10.83 -11.38 9.26
C ARG A 31 -10.32 -10.02 9.73
N GLU A 32 -9.27 -9.55 9.08
CA GLU A 32 -8.86 -8.16 9.21
C GLU A 32 -9.88 -7.24 8.52
N PRO A 33 -10.19 -6.07 9.11
CA PRO A 33 -10.96 -5.04 8.43
C PRO A 33 -10.13 -4.49 7.27
N VAL A 34 -10.34 -5.06 6.08
CA VAL A 34 -9.73 -4.57 4.85
C VAL A 34 -10.38 -3.25 4.46
N LEU A 35 -9.56 -2.24 4.15
CA LEU A 35 -10.05 -0.99 3.59
C LEU A 35 -10.86 -1.29 2.32
N PRO A 36 -11.99 -0.60 2.09
CA PRO A 36 -12.76 -0.81 0.87
C PRO A 36 -11.85 -0.60 -0.34
N ARG A 37 -12.01 -1.46 -1.35
CA ARG A 37 -11.21 -1.38 -2.59
C ARG A 37 -11.32 0.03 -3.16
N ARG A 38 -10.18 0.65 -3.43
CA ARG A 38 -10.10 1.99 -4.00
C ARG A 38 -10.96 2.04 -5.27
N GLN A 39 -11.92 2.95 -5.31
CA GLN A 39 -12.72 3.17 -6.51
C GLN A 39 -11.83 3.75 -7.60
N LEU A 40 -11.57 2.96 -8.64
CA LEU A 40 -10.86 3.39 -9.82
C LEU A 40 -11.80 4.26 -10.67
N GLY A 41 -11.30 5.36 -11.22
CA GLY A 41 -12.06 6.15 -12.21
C GLY A 41 -12.39 5.32 -13.46
N PRO A 42 -13.33 5.76 -14.31
CA PRO A 42 -13.82 4.96 -15.44
C PRO A 42 -12.70 4.52 -16.41
N VAL A 43 -11.71 5.39 -16.66
CA VAL A 43 -10.55 5.07 -17.51
C VAL A 43 -9.62 4.05 -16.84
N ALA A 44 -9.37 4.20 -15.54
CA ALA A 44 -8.51 3.27 -14.80
C ALA A 44 -9.17 1.89 -14.67
N ALA A 45 -10.49 1.84 -14.45
CA ALA A 45 -11.27 0.60 -14.44
C ALA A 45 -11.29 -0.09 -15.81
N PHE A 46 -11.34 0.67 -16.90
CA PHE A 46 -11.20 0.13 -18.25
C PHE A 46 -9.83 -0.55 -18.44
N TRP A 47 -8.74 0.13 -18.08
CA TRP A 47 -7.39 -0.44 -18.21
C TRP A 47 -7.20 -1.69 -17.35
N GLU A 48 -7.72 -1.70 -16.11
CA GLU A 48 -7.68 -2.88 -15.25
C GLU A 48 -8.39 -4.08 -15.90
N ARG A 49 -9.59 -3.88 -16.47
CA ARG A 49 -10.33 -4.92 -17.19
C ARG A 49 -9.64 -5.35 -18.49
N PHE A 50 -9.02 -4.41 -19.21
CA PHE A 50 -8.29 -4.70 -20.44
C PHE A 50 -7.04 -5.56 -20.19
N LEU A 51 -6.40 -5.38 -19.04
CA LEU A 51 -5.20 -6.09 -18.60
C LEU A 51 -5.48 -7.43 -17.89
N GLN A 52 -6.68 -7.65 -17.35
CA GLN A 52 -7.07 -8.90 -16.68
C GLN A 52 -6.85 -10.16 -17.55
N PRO A 53 -7.08 -10.13 -18.88
CA PRO A 53 -6.53 -11.14 -19.77
C PRO A 53 -5.02 -10.88 -19.92
N GLY A 54 -4.21 -11.63 -19.19
CA GLY A 54 -2.75 -11.46 -19.03
C GLY A 54 -1.89 -11.69 -20.28
N GLY A 55 -2.26 -11.09 -21.41
CA GLY A 55 -1.50 -11.15 -22.66
C GLY A 55 -0.35 -10.14 -22.68
N LEU A 56 0.85 -10.61 -23.05
CA LEU A 56 2.07 -9.78 -23.14
C LEU A 56 1.89 -8.54 -24.04
N TRP A 57 1.18 -8.68 -25.16
CA TRP A 57 0.85 -7.56 -26.06
C TRP A 57 0.07 -6.46 -25.35
N ARG A 58 -0.95 -6.81 -24.55
CA ARG A 58 -1.79 -5.82 -23.86
C ARG A 58 -1.01 -5.04 -22.81
N GLN A 59 -0.08 -5.72 -22.12
CA GLN A 59 0.84 -5.07 -21.18
C GLN A 59 1.80 -4.12 -21.89
N GLN A 60 2.30 -4.48 -23.08
CA GLN A 60 3.16 -3.59 -23.88
C GLN A 60 2.41 -2.33 -24.33
N VAL A 61 1.17 -2.46 -24.82
CA VAL A 61 0.33 -1.30 -25.18
C VAL A 61 0.08 -0.39 -23.98
N PHE A 62 -0.24 -0.97 -22.82
CA PHE A 62 -0.45 -0.18 -21.60
C PHE A 62 0.82 0.56 -21.16
N LYS A 63 1.98 -0.10 -21.20
CA LYS A 63 3.27 0.55 -20.92
C LYS A 63 3.57 1.70 -21.87
N ALA A 64 3.27 1.55 -23.16
CA ALA A 64 3.45 2.61 -24.14
C ALA A 64 2.54 3.81 -23.85
N TYR A 65 1.28 3.56 -23.50
CA TYR A 65 0.32 4.59 -23.09
C TYR A 65 0.79 5.35 -21.83
N GLU A 66 1.19 4.63 -20.79
CA GLU A 66 1.67 5.21 -19.54
C GLU A 66 2.94 6.04 -19.77
N THR A 67 3.90 5.50 -20.51
CA THR A 67 5.15 6.20 -20.86
C THR A 67 4.87 7.46 -21.68
N GLY A 68 3.95 7.39 -22.65
CA GLY A 68 3.53 8.54 -23.45
C GLY A 68 2.91 9.65 -22.60
N GLY A 69 2.01 9.29 -21.67
CA GLY A 69 1.43 10.22 -20.71
C GLY A 69 2.48 10.88 -19.81
N PHE A 70 3.47 10.12 -19.35
CA PHE A 70 4.58 10.65 -18.56
C PHE A 70 5.42 11.66 -19.35
N VAL A 71 5.84 11.31 -20.57
CA VAL A 71 6.64 12.22 -21.42
C VAL A 71 5.85 13.51 -21.71
N PHE A 72 4.57 13.39 -22.05
CA PHE A 72 3.74 14.56 -22.33
C PHE A 72 3.64 15.48 -21.10
N THR A 73 3.28 14.94 -19.95
CA THR A 73 3.02 15.72 -18.73
C THR A 73 4.29 16.25 -18.06
N ARG A 74 5.39 15.49 -18.08
CA ARG A 74 6.62 15.83 -17.35
C ARG A 74 7.68 16.49 -18.21
N VAL A 75 7.65 16.31 -19.52
CA VAL A 75 8.66 16.88 -20.43
C VAL A 75 8.02 17.93 -21.32
N LEU A 76 6.99 17.55 -22.05
CA LEU A 76 6.46 18.36 -23.16
C LEU A 76 5.72 19.60 -22.66
N VAL A 77 4.82 19.44 -21.68
CA VAL A 77 4.10 20.57 -21.07
C VAL A 77 5.05 21.56 -20.38
N PRO A 78 5.99 21.15 -19.50
CA PRO A 78 6.94 22.08 -18.90
C PRO A 78 7.85 22.75 -19.93
N ALA A 79 8.33 22.01 -20.94
CA ALA A 79 9.15 22.58 -22.00
C ALA A 79 8.41 23.67 -22.77
N TRP A 80 7.13 23.45 -23.11
CA TRP A 80 6.30 24.49 -23.75
C TRP A 80 6.08 25.71 -22.86
N ILE A 81 5.86 25.51 -21.56
CA ILE A 81 5.73 26.63 -20.61
C ILE A 81 7.02 27.45 -20.57
N ILE A 82 8.18 26.79 -20.48
CA ILE A 82 9.49 27.46 -20.48
C ILE A 82 9.71 28.23 -21.78
N LEU A 83 9.45 27.60 -22.93
CA LEU A 83 9.59 28.23 -24.24
C LEU A 83 8.67 29.44 -24.38
N TYR A 84 7.44 29.34 -23.87
CA TYR A 84 6.51 30.47 -23.84
C TYR A 84 7.03 31.61 -22.96
N CYS A 85 7.53 31.30 -21.75
CA CYS A 85 8.13 32.30 -20.88
C CYS A 85 9.31 32.99 -21.56
N LEU A 86 10.23 32.24 -22.16
CA LEU A 86 11.37 32.80 -22.89
C LEU A 86 10.96 33.68 -24.06
N LYS A 87 9.87 33.34 -24.77
CA LYS A 87 9.41 34.10 -25.93
C LYS A 87 8.82 35.48 -25.57
N TYR A 88 8.21 35.61 -24.39
CA TYR A 88 7.42 36.79 -24.04
C TYR A 88 7.92 37.54 -22.80
N HIS A 89 8.85 36.97 -22.03
CA HIS A 89 9.39 37.56 -20.80
C HIS A 89 10.91 37.84 -20.86
N VAL A 90 11.57 37.52 -21.98
CA VAL A 90 12.95 37.93 -22.32
C VAL A 90 12.87 38.78 -23.57
#